data_AF-A0A6B3ERP3-F1
#
_entry.id   AF-A0A6B3ERP3-F1
#
_cell.length_a   1.000
_cell.length_b   1.000
_cell.length_c   1.000
_cell.angle_alpha   90.00
_cell.angle_beta   90.00
_cell.angle_gamma   90.00
#
_symmetry.space_group_name_H-M   'P 1'
#
loop_
_entity.id
_entity.type
_entity.pdbx_description
1 polymer ?
#
loop_
_entity_poly.entity_id
_entity_poly.type
_entity_poly.pdbx_seq_one_letter_code
_entity_poly.pdbx_strand_id
1 'polypeptide(L)' 'AAYAAAVSEEYGFLPEEQFRHGRAEVLRHLLALPRLFRTPYGSRHWEQRARENLTTELTLLGG' A
#
# COMPACT_ATOMS: atom_id res chain seq x y z
N ALA A 1 4.75 -4.62 -7.58
CA ALA A 1 6.16 -4.68 -7.16
C ALA A 1 6.93 -3.40 -7.52
N ALA A 2 7.05 -3.01 -8.81
CA ALA A 2 7.87 -1.86 -9.22
C ALA A 2 7.54 -0.52 -8.51
N TYR A 3 6.26 -0.23 -8.28
CA TYR A 3 5.87 1.00 -7.56
C TYR A 3 6.29 1.00 -6.08
N ALA A 4 6.14 -0.13 -5.39
CA ALA A 4 6.53 -0.24 -3.98
C ALA A 4 8.06 -0.13 -3.80
N ALA A 5 8.82 -0.68 -4.75
CA ALA A 5 10.28 -0.55 -4.77
C ALA A 5 10.72 0.92 -4.93
N ALA A 6 10.11 1.66 -5.87
CA ALA A 6 10.40 3.09 -6.06
C ALA A 6 10.09 3.92 -4.81
N VAL A 7 8.99 3.62 -4.10
CA VAL A 7 8.68 4.26 -2.82
C VAL A 7 9.74 3.95 -1.76
N SER A 8 10.25 2.71 -1.71
CA SER A 8 11.33 2.37 -0.78
C SER A 8 12.63 3.13 -1.07
N GLU A 9 12.97 3.33 -2.35
CA GLU A 9 14.15 4.10 -2.75
C GLU A 9 14.03 5.58 -2.38
N GLU A 10 12.85 6.18 -2.54
CA GLU A 10 12.57 7.58 -2.17
C GLU A 10 12.77 7.83 -0.66
N TYR A 11 12.46 6.84 0.17
CA TYR A 11 12.64 6.87 1.62
C TYR A 11 13.90 6.12 2.09
N GLY A 12 14.85 5.84 1.20
CA GLY A 12 16.05 5.05 1.51
C GLY A 12 16.98 5.63 2.59
N PHE A 13 16.72 6.86 3.05
CA PHE A 13 17.40 7.48 4.20
C PHE A 13 16.84 7.01 5.55
N LEU A 14 15.69 6.33 5.59
CA LEU A 14 15.12 5.75 6.79
C LEU A 14 15.73 4.36 7.06
N PRO A 15 15.93 3.99 8.34
CA PRO A 15 16.19 2.60 8.70
C PRO A 15 15.07 1.69 8.18
N GLU A 16 15.44 0.52 7.65
CA GLU A 16 14.51 -0.42 7.00
C GLU A 16 13.31 -0.77 7.90
N GLU A 17 13.56 -1.02 9.18
CA GLU A 17 12.51 -1.34 10.16
C GLU A 17 11.50 -0.20 10.32
N GLN A 18 11.96 1.06 10.34
CA GLN A 18 11.09 2.23 10.44
C GLN A 18 10.25 2.40 9.16
N PHE A 19 10.87 2.18 7.99
CA PHE A 19 10.15 2.18 6.73
C PHE A 19 9.07 1.09 6.70
N ARG A 20 9.42 -0.16 7.04
CA ARG A 20 8.48 -1.28 7.05
C ARG A 20 7.30 -1.02 7.99
N HIS A 21 7.57 -0.53 9.20
CA HIS A 21 6.54 -0.20 10.16
C HIS A 21 5.62 0.92 9.66
N GLY A 22 6.18 2.06 9.22
CA GLY A 22 5.41 3.18 8.71
C GLY A 22 4.60 2.83 7.47
N ARG A 23 5.17 2.03 6.57
CA ARG A 23 4.49 1.56 5.36
C ARG A 23 3.32 0.64 5.71
N ALA A 24 3.50 -0.30 6.63
CA ALA A 24 2.43 -1.19 7.08
C ALA A 24 1.24 -0.40 7.67
N GLU A 25 1.51 0.64 8.46
CA GLU A 25 0.45 1.51 9.02
C GLU A 25 -0.36 2.23 7.93
N VAL A 26 0.31 2.79 6.92
CA VAL A 26 -0.37 3.44 5.78
C VAL A 26 -1.24 2.42 5.03
N LEU A 27 -0.74 1.22 4.76
CA LEU A 27 -1.50 0.18 4.05
C LEU A 27 -2.73 -0.26 4.83
N ARG A 28 -2.61 -0.47 6.15
CA ARG A 28 -3.73 -0.80 7.04
C ARG A 28 -4.79 0.31 7.03
N HIS A 29 -4.37 1.57 7.13
CA HIS A 29 -5.28 2.71 7.08
C HIS A 29 -6.06 2.77 5.77
N LEU A 30 -5.38 2.59 4.62
CA LEU A 30 -6.04 2.57 3.32
C LEU A 30 -7.04 1.41 3.19
N LEU A 31 -6.68 0.21 3.66
CA LEU A 31 -7.55 -0.96 3.62
C LEU A 31 -8.81 -0.79 4.49
N ALA A 32 -8.71 -0.02 5.58
CA ALA A 32 -9.84 0.30 6.45
C ALA A 32 -10.83 1.32 5.86
N LEU A 33 -10.46 2.04 4.79
CA LEU A 33 -11.38 2.96 4.13
C LEU A 33 -12.53 2.18 3.44
N PRO A 34 -13.76 2.73 3.41
CA PRO A 34 -14.88 2.08 2.73
C PRO A 34 -14.68 2.03 1.21
N ARG A 35 -13.95 2.99 0.64
CA ARG A 35 -13.56 3.02 -0.77
C ARG A 35 -12.21 3.70 -0.95
N LEU A 36 -11.36 3.14 -1.81
CA LEU A 36 -10.07 3.72 -2.18
C LEU A 36 -10.23 4.80 -3.25
N PHE A 37 -11.15 4.59 -4.18
CA PHE A 37 -11.41 5.54 -5.27
C PHE A 37 -12.69 6.31 -5.01
N ARG A 38 -12.62 7.65 -5.12
CA ARG A 38 -13.78 8.53 -4.88
C ARG A 38 -14.75 8.60 -6.06
N THR A 39 -14.32 8.18 -7.25
CA THR A 39 -15.16 8.18 -8.46
C THR A 39 -15.81 6.82 -8.68
N PRO A 40 -17.06 6.77 -9.18
CA PRO A 40 -17.71 5.50 -9.51
C PRO A 40 -16.91 4.67 -10.52
N TYR A 41 -16.26 5.34 -11.48
CA TYR A 41 -15.42 4.67 -12.47
C TYR A 41 -14.22 3.98 -11.82
N GLY A 42 -13.44 4.71 -11.00
CA GLY A 42 -12.26 4.14 -10.34
C GLY A 42 -12.62 3.02 -9.37
N SER A 43 -13.72 3.18 -8.63
CA SER A 43 -14.18 2.13 -7.71
C SER A 43 -14.59 0.85 -8.47
N ARG A 44 -15.32 0.97 -9.58
CA ARG A 44 -15.71 -0.20 -10.39
C ARG A 44 -14.54 -0.91 -11.07
N HIS A 45 -13.55 -0.17 -11.56
CA HIS A 45 -12.51 -0.74 -12.41
C HIS A 45 -11.23 -1.12 -11.66
N TRP A 46 -10.93 -0.46 -10.54
CA TRP A 46 -9.61 -0.55 -9.90
C TRP A 46 -9.64 -0.92 -8.42
N GLU A 47 -10.77 -0.77 -7.72
CA GLU A 47 -10.85 -1.01 -6.27
C GLU A 47 -10.37 -2.41 -5.87
N GLN A 48 -10.86 -3.45 -6.55
CA GLN A 48 -10.51 -4.83 -6.24
C GLN A 48 -9.01 -5.07 -6.42
N ARG A 49 -8.48 -4.76 -7.61
CA ARG A 49 -7.04 -4.89 -7.93
C ARG A 49 -6.18 -4.10 -6.94
N ALA A 50 -6.60 -2.90 -6.56
CA ALA A 50 -5.86 -2.08 -5.61
C ALA A 50 -5.83 -2.74 -4.22
N ARG A 51 -6.95 -3.25 -3.71
CA ARG A 51 -7.00 -3.94 -2.41
C ARG A 51 -6.16 -5.21 -2.38
N GLU A 52 -6.19 -6.01 -3.46
CA GLU A 52 -5.34 -7.19 -3.62
C GLU A 52 -3.85 -6.81 -3.55
N ASN A 53 -3.45 -5.75 -4.26
CA ASN A 53 -2.07 -5.25 -4.24
C ASN A 53 -1.64 -4.78 -2.85
N LEU A 54 -2.46 -3.97 -2.17
CA LEU A 54 -2.16 -3.46 -0.82
C LEU A 54 -2.05 -4.61 0.20
N THR A 55 -2.92 -5.62 0.10
CA THR A 55 -2.91 -6.79 0.99
C THR A 55 -1.68 -7.67 0.75
N THR A 56 -1.30 -7.83 -0.52
CA THR A 56 -0.08 -8.56 -0.90
C THR A 56 1.16 -7.85 -0.34
N GLU A 57 1.26 -6.53 -0.51
CA GLU A 57 2.36 -5.74 0.03
C GLU A 57 2.41 -5.82 1.57
N LEU A 58 1.27 -5.69 2.25
CA LEU A 58 1.20 -5.79 3.71
C LEU A 58 1.67 -7.17 4.22
N THR A 59 1.31 -8.25 3.52
CA THR A 59 1.76 -9.60 3.85
C THR A 59 3.28 -9.73 3.70
N LEU A 60 3.85 -9.19 2.62
CA LEU A 60 5.29 -9.22 2.38
C LEU A 60 6.09 -8.39 3.40
N LEU A 61 5.49 -7.36 3.99
CA LEU A 61 6.11 -6.54 5.05
C LEU A 61 6.00 -7.15 6.46
N GLY A 62 5.05 -8.07 6.67
CA GLY A 62 4.85 -8.76 7.96
C GLY A 62 5.55 -10.11 8.08
N GLY A 63 6.09 -10.62 6.97
CA GLY A 63 6.93 -11.82 6.92
C GLY A 63 8.42 -11.54 7.07
#